data_AF-A0A528AQN6-F1
#
_entry.id   AF-A0A528AQN6-F1
#
_cell.length_a   1.000
_cell.length_b   1.000
_cell.length_c   1.000
_cell.angle_alpha   90.00
_cell.angle_beta   90.00
_cell.angle_gamma   90.00
#
_symmetry.space_group_name_H-M   'P 1'
#
loop_
_entity.id
_entity.type
_entity.pdbx_description
1 polymer ?
#
loop_
_entity_poly.entity_id
_entity_poly.type
_entity_poly.pdbx_seq_one_letter_code
_entity_poly.pdbx_strand_id
1 'polypeptide(L)' 'AYANPEFDALLDKALATPDAGERREIMAKIEQNLRDSGIIIQPYWRSVYRTFRKGVHGCEQHQSLEQHFDKVWLEA' A
#
# COMPACT_ATOMS: atom_id res chain seq x y z
N ALA A 1 10.08 22.40 1.74
CA ALA A 1 10.06 21.18 0.90
C ALA A 1 10.99 20.17 1.54
N TYR A 2 10.57 18.91 1.65
CA TYR A 2 11.46 17.83 2.11
C TYR A 2 12.34 17.40 0.95
N ALA A 3 13.65 17.33 1.18
CA ALA A 3 14.63 16.89 0.20
C ALA A 3 15.75 16.21 0.99
N ASN A 4 15.94 14.90 0.78
CA ASN A 4 16.94 14.12 1.47
C ASN A 4 17.67 13.23 0.45
N PRO A 5 18.95 13.50 0.15
CA PRO A 5 19.71 12.73 -0.84
C PRO A 5 19.77 11.23 -0.55
N GLU A 6 19.73 10.83 0.72
CA GLU A 6 19.70 9.42 1.11
C GLU A 6 18.35 8.77 0.76
N PHE A 7 17.26 9.48 1.01
CA PHE A 7 15.92 9.03 0.64
C PHE A 7 15.83 8.86 -0.89
N ASP A 8 16.30 9.86 -1.64
CA ASP A 8 16.25 9.83 -3.11
C ASP A 8 17.08 8.66 -3.66
N ALA A 9 18.29 8.43 -3.13
CA ALA A 9 19.13 7.30 -3.55
C ALA A 9 18.50 5.94 -3.23
N LEU A 10 17.79 5.81 -2.09
CA LEU A 10 17.06 4.59 -1.75
C LEU A 10 15.86 4.37 -2.68
N LEU A 11 15.14 5.44 -3.01
CA LEU A 11 14.00 5.40 -3.92
C LEU A 11 14.43 4.98 -5.33
N ASP A 12 15.49 5.56 -5.87
CA ASP A 12 16.07 5.18 -7.16
C ASP A 12 16.47 3.70 -7.19
N LYS A 13 17.12 3.23 -6.12
CA LYS A 13 17.48 1.81 -5.98
C LYS A 13 16.25 0.91 -5.96
N ALA A 14 15.18 1.30 -5.24
CA ALA A 14 13.95 0.53 -5.19
C ALA A 14 13.28 0.42 -6.57
N LEU A 15 13.24 1.53 -7.32
CA LEU A 15 12.69 1.57 -8.68
C LEU A 15 13.48 0.70 -9.65
N ALA A 16 14.81 0.62 -9.48
CA ALA A 16 15.69 -0.23 -10.29
C ALA A 16 15.68 -1.72 -9.88
N THR A 17 15.01 -2.11 -8.78
CA THR A 17 14.98 -3.49 -8.29
C THR A 17 13.68 -4.19 -8.73
N PRO A 18 13.70 -5.09 -9.73
CA PRO A 18 12.48 -5.73 -10.24
C PRO A 18 11.92 -6.81 -9.30
N ASP A 19 12.78 -7.55 -8.61
CA ASP A 19 12.34 -8.58 -7.67
C ASP A 19 11.60 -7.96 -6.48
N ALA A 20 10.40 -8.47 -6.20
CA ALA A 20 9.54 -7.91 -5.17
C ALA A 20 10.03 -8.21 -3.75
N GLY A 21 10.66 -9.37 -3.53
CA GLY A 21 11.20 -9.75 -2.23
C GLY A 21 12.39 -8.88 -1.85
N GLU A 22 13.32 -8.68 -2.78
CA GLU A 22 14.48 -7.81 -2.60
C GLU A 22 14.06 -6.34 -2.46
N ARG A 23 13.12 -5.87 -3.29
CA ARG A 23 12.62 -4.48 -3.21
C ARG A 23 11.93 -4.20 -1.88
N ARG A 24 11.27 -5.18 -1.26
CA ARG A 24 10.59 -5.03 0.04
C ARG A 24 11.56 -4.57 1.13
N GLU A 25 12.77 -5.14 1.17
CA GLU A 25 13.78 -4.79 2.18
C GLU A 25 14.31 -3.35 1.99
N ILE A 26 14.30 -2.83 0.76
CA ILE A 26 14.64 -1.44 0.46
C ILE A 26 13.51 -0.50 0.89
N MET A 27 12.25 -0.88 0.57
CA MET A 27 11.07 -0.10 0.98
C MET A 27 10.97 0.07 2.50
N ALA A 28 11.32 -0.97 3.27
CA ALA A 28 11.37 -0.87 4.74
C ALA A 28 12.30 0.26 5.23
N LYS A 29 13.45 0.45 4.56
CA LYS A 29 14.41 1.52 4.89
C LYS A 29 13.88 2.90 4.49
N ILE A 30 13.25 3.00 3.32
CA ILE A 30 12.62 4.23 2.83
C ILE A 30 11.55 4.70 3.82
N GLU A 31 10.66 3.79 4.23
CA GLU A 31 9.59 4.09 5.19
C GLU A 31 10.13 4.49 6.56
N GLN A 32 11.19 3.83 7.03
CA GLN A 32 11.84 4.19 8.29
C GLN A 32 12.47 5.58 8.22
N ASN A 33 13.18 5.91 7.13
CA ASN A 33 13.77 7.23 6.91
C ASN A 33 12.72 8.35 6.97
N LEU A 34 11.55 8.15 6.33
CA LEU A 34 10.44 9.11 6.41
C LEU A 34 9.93 9.31 7.84
N ARG A 35 9.78 8.23 8.62
CA ARG A 35 9.35 8.31 10.03
C ARG A 35 10.39 9.01 10.90
N ASP A 36 11.67 8.65 10.77
CA ASP A 36 12.76 9.20 11.58
C ASP A 36 12.99 10.69 11.30
N SER A 37 12.75 11.12 10.05
CA SER A 37 12.86 12.54 9.68
C SER A 37 11.73 13.40 10.26
N GLY A 38 10.65 12.79 10.78
CA GLY A 38 9.48 13.49 11.31
C GLY A 38 8.65 14.22 10.26
N ILE A 39 8.91 14.00 8.96
CA ILE A 39 8.16 14.66 7.87
C ILE A 39 6.76 14.08 7.68
N ILE A 40 6.56 12.82 8.08
CA ILE A 40 5.25 12.18 8.17
C ILE A 40 4.96 11.77 9.60
N ILE A 41 3.67 11.73 9.93
CA ILE A 41 3.18 11.05 11.13
C ILE A 41 2.37 9.85 10.64
N GLN A 42 2.87 8.64 10.88
CA GLN A 42 2.22 7.37 10.53
C GLN A 42 1.72 6.69 11.82
N PRO A 43 0.53 7.04 12.34
CA PRO A 43 0.10 6.60 13.67
C PRO A 43 -0.38 5.15 13.68
N TYR A 44 -0.96 4.66 12.58
CA TYR A 44 -1.43 3.29 12.43
C TYR A 44 -1.70 2.95 10.95
N TRP A 45 -1.94 1.67 10.69
CA TRP A 45 -2.53 1.20 9.44
C TRP A 45 -4.01 0.96 9.66
N ARG A 46 -4.86 1.65 8.90
CA ARG A 46 -6.31 1.50 9.06
C ARG A 46 -6.77 0.18 8.45
N SER A 47 -7.67 -0.50 9.15
CA SER A 47 -8.49 -1.54 8.53
C SER A 47 -9.51 -0.90 7.60
N VAL A 48 -9.77 -1.54 6.47
CA VAL A 48 -10.81 -1.16 5.52
C VAL A 48 -11.90 -2.22 5.53
N TYR A 49 -13.16 -1.79 5.48
CA TYR A 49 -14.31 -2.69 5.58
C TYR A 49 -15.32 -2.36 4.49
N ARG A 50 -15.96 -3.41 3.98
CA ARG A 50 -17.09 -3.32 3.04
C ARG A 50 -18.25 -4.13 3.57
N THR A 51 -19.45 -3.55 3.48
CA THR A 51 -20.70 -4.25 3.77
C THR A 51 -21.43 -4.50 2.46
N PHE A 52 -21.95 -5.71 2.28
CA PHE A 52 -22.81 -6.09 1.17
C PHE A 52 -23.90 -7.06 1.64
N ARG A 53 -24.99 -7.14 0.88
CA ARG A 53 -26.14 -8.01 1.19
C ARG A 53 -25.69 -9.48 1.16
N LYS A 54 -26.30 -10.32 2.03
CA LYS A 54 -26.20 -11.78 1.92
C LYS A 54 -26.60 -12.25 0.51
N GLY A 55 -25.85 -13.19 -0.06
CA GLY A 55 -26.01 -13.68 -1.44
C GLY A 55 -25.25 -12.88 -2.50
N VAL A 56 -24.52 -11.82 -2.11
CA VAL A 56 -23.55 -11.12 -2.97
C VAL A 56 -22.16 -11.71 -2.70
N HIS A 57 -21.48 -12.16 -3.76
CA HIS A 57 -20.15 -12.76 -3.69
C HIS A 57 -19.16 -12.02 -4.59
N GLY A 58 -17.86 -12.18 -4.32
CA GLY A 58 -16.78 -11.51 -5.06
C GLY A 58 -16.65 -10.00 -4.79
N CYS A 59 -17.46 -9.45 -3.88
CA CYS A 59 -17.47 -8.02 -3.51
C CYS A 59 -16.51 -7.73 -2.36
N GLU A 60 -15.22 -8.03 -2.54
CA GLU A 60 -14.20 -7.84 -1.50
C GLU A 60 -13.83 -6.36 -1.29
N GLN A 61 -13.22 -6.06 -0.14
CA GLN A 61 -12.67 -4.74 0.15
C GLN A 61 -11.24 -4.63 -0.38
N HIS A 62 -11.05 -3.89 -1.48
CA HIS A 62 -9.73 -3.58 -2.01
C HIS A 62 -8.99 -2.56 -1.12
N GLN A 63 -7.68 -2.73 -0.90
CA GLN A 63 -6.87 -1.83 -0.07
C GLN A 63 -6.89 -0.37 -0.57
N SER A 64 -7.01 -0.16 -1.89
CA SER A 64 -7.11 1.17 -2.51
C SER A 64 -8.54 1.74 -2.53
N LEU A 65 -9.50 1.09 -1.86
CA LEU A 65 -10.93 1.42 -1.89
C LEU A 65 -11.62 1.32 -3.26
N GLU A 66 -10.99 0.63 -4.21
CA GLU A 66 -11.57 0.33 -5.52
C GLU A 66 -12.74 -0.66 -5.44
N GLN A 67 -13.58 -0.64 -6.48
CA GLN A 67 -14.80 -1.45 -6.59
C GLN A 67 -14.71 -2.31 -7.86
N HIS A 68 -14.35 -3.59 -7.69
CA HIS A 68 -14.21 -4.55 -8.79
C HIS A 68 -15.52 -5.32 -9.03
N PHE A 69 -16.52 -4.65 -9.59
CA PHE A 69 -17.83 -5.27 -9.84
C PHE A 69 -17.82 -6.31 -10.96
N ASP A 70 -16.78 -6.35 -11.78
CA ASP A 70 -16.51 -7.40 -12.76
C ASP A 70 -16.35 -8.80 -12.12
N LYS A 71 -15.99 -8.84 -10.83
CA LYS A 71 -15.85 -10.09 -10.06
C LYS A 71 -17.10 -10.44 -9.26
N VAL A 72 -18.08 -9.55 -9.23
CA VAL A 72 -19.26 -9.69 -8.36
C VAL A 72 -20.32 -10.55 -9.03
N TRP A 73 -20.90 -11.46 -8.25
CA TRP A 73 -22.01 -12.29 -8.69
C TRP A 73 -23.04 -12.48 -7.57
N LEU A 74 -24.25 -12.87 -7.96
CA LEU A 74 -25.38 -13.10 -7.05
C LEU A 74 -25.71 -14.59 -6.99
N GLU A 75 -25.91 -15.09 -5.77
CA GLU A 75 -26.53 -16.40 -5.54
C GLU A 75 -27.94 -16.42 -6.15
N ALA A 76 -28.34 -17.58 -6.68
CA ALA A 76 -29.62 -17.77 -7.38
C ALA A 76 -30.83 -17.74 -6.43
#